data_AF-A0A7G5EM47-F1
#
_entry.id   AF-A0A7G5EM47-F1
#
_cell.length_a   1.000
_cell.length_b   1.000
_cell.length_c   1.000
_cell.angle_alpha   90.00
_cell.angle_beta   90.00
_cell.angle_gamma   90.00
#
_symmetry.space_group_name_H-M   'P 1'
#
loop_
_entity.id
_entity.type
_entity.pdbx_description
1 polymer ?
#
loop_
_entity_poly.entity_id
_entity_poly.type
_entity_poly.pdbx_seq_one_letter_code
_entity_poly.pdbx_strand_id
1 'polypeptide(L)'
;MNKMILASIFAALAILGAVIFFTPDSVKAIHFYDEKIRSILFSGLLTVGSFLLSLKVFIVVKFKENVFDSESYKSKLAERRKINPNLSHYGPVRNLSKVLFIAITSSLCASASQVTIGLIPEWWALLICVGLAAFAGVMLLLVLLLIRTILKDWLDHMEV
;
A
#
# COMPACT_ATOMS: atom_id res chain seq x y z
N MET A 1 -5.26 -11.82 3.79
CA MET A 1 -5.55 -10.56 3.06
C MET A 1 -6.41 -9.61 3.91
N ASN A 2 -7.60 -10.01 4.39
CA ASN A 2 -8.45 -9.12 5.22
C ASN A 2 -7.73 -8.54 6.46
N LYS A 3 -6.89 -9.31 7.16
CA LYS A 3 -6.16 -8.83 8.34
C LYS A 3 -5.19 -7.68 8.03
N MET A 4 -4.52 -7.69 6.87
CA MET A 4 -3.56 -6.64 6.49
C MET A 4 -4.27 -5.35 6.09
N ILE A 5 -5.38 -5.47 5.36
CA ILE A 5 -6.23 -4.33 4.97
C ILE A 5 -6.88 -3.73 6.22
N LEU A 6 -7.33 -4.56 7.15
CA LEU A 6 -7.91 -4.09 8.40
C LEU A 6 -6.87 -3.34 9.26
N ALA A 7 -5.62 -3.83 9.30
CA ALA A 7 -4.53 -3.16 9.97
C ALA A 7 -4.20 -1.79 9.34
N SER A 8 -4.26 -1.67 8.01
CA SER A 8 -4.02 -0.37 7.37
C SER A 8 -5.14 0.64 7.60
N ILE A 9 -6.40 0.18 7.69
CA ILE A 9 -7.52 1.02 8.10
C ILE A 9 -7.31 1.53 9.52
N PHE A 10 -6.96 0.64 10.46
CA PHE A 10 -6.73 1.03 11.85
C PHE A 10 -5.56 2.02 11.98
N ALA A 11 -4.46 1.79 11.27
CA ALA A 11 -3.33 2.71 11.24
C ALA A 11 -3.70 4.08 10.65
N ALA A 12 -4.50 4.12 9.57
CA ALA A 12 -4.99 5.37 9.00
C ALA A 12 -5.91 6.13 9.96
N LEU A 13 -6.80 5.42 10.68
CA LEU A 13 -7.65 6.02 11.71
C LEU A 13 -6.83 6.55 12.90
N ALA A 14 -5.76 5.87 13.29
CA ALA A 14 -4.86 6.35 14.33
C ALA A 14 -4.14 7.65 13.91
N ILE A 15 -3.68 7.73 12.65
CA ILE A 15 -3.10 8.95 12.07
C ILE A 15 -4.13 10.09 12.07
N LEU A 16 -5.37 9.82 11.69
CA LEU A 16 -6.45 10.80 11.74
C LEU A 16 -6.74 11.28 13.17
N GLY A 17 -6.80 10.36 14.13
CA GLY A 17 -6.98 10.70 15.54
C GLY A 17 -5.85 11.57 16.07
N ALA A 18 -4.60 11.29 15.68
CA ALA A 18 -3.46 12.13 16.01
C ALA A 18 -3.60 13.53 15.42
N VAL A 19 -4.00 13.65 14.15
CA VAL A 19 -4.23 14.97 13.53
C VAL A 19 -5.29 15.74 14.32
N ILE A 20 -6.45 15.16 14.59
CA ILE A 20 -7.53 15.82 15.35
C ILE A 20 -7.05 16.25 16.75
N PHE A 21 -6.22 15.45 17.41
CA PHE A 21 -5.69 15.76 18.73
C PHE A 21 -4.66 16.90 18.71
N PHE A 22 -3.78 16.94 17.70
CA PHE A 22 -2.71 17.94 17.60
C PHE A 22 -3.14 19.25 16.95
N THR A 23 -4.27 19.30 16.23
CA THR A 23 -4.82 20.53 15.64
C THR A 23 -6.15 20.95 16.28
N PRO A 24 -6.11 21.59 17.47
CA PRO A 24 -7.30 22.14 18.11
C PRO A 24 -7.90 23.35 17.38
N ASP A 25 -7.11 24.05 16.55
CA ASP A 25 -7.55 25.21 15.74
C ASP A 25 -7.82 24.78 14.28
N SER A 26 -9.08 24.51 13.97
CA SER A 26 -9.51 24.00 12.67
C SER A 26 -9.27 24.97 11.52
N VAL A 27 -9.39 26.28 11.76
CA VAL A 27 -9.26 27.31 10.72
C VAL A 27 -7.81 27.43 10.24
N LYS A 28 -6.85 27.48 11.18
CA LYS A 28 -5.42 27.51 10.83
C LYS A 28 -4.98 26.23 10.12
N ALA A 29 -5.51 25.08 10.55
CA ALA A 29 -5.19 23.80 9.94
C ALA A 29 -5.72 23.69 8.49
N ILE A 30 -6.93 24.19 8.21
CA ILE A 30 -7.47 24.27 6.84
C ILE A 30 -6.58 25.16 5.96
N HIS A 31 -6.23 26.35 6.43
CA HIS A 31 -5.39 27.28 5.67
C HIS A 31 -4.00 26.70 5.38
N PHE A 32 -3.36 26.08 6.38
CA PHE A 32 -2.05 25.44 6.20
C PHE A 32 -2.13 24.23 5.24
N TYR A 33 -3.19 23.44 5.34
CA TYR A 33 -3.44 22.33 4.44
C TYR A 33 -3.59 22.82 2.98
N ASP A 34 -4.40 23.85 2.77
CA ASP A 34 -4.69 24.41 1.44
C ASP A 34 -3.43 24.97 0.75
N GLU A 35 -2.63 25.75 1.49
CA GLU A 35 -1.45 26.43 0.95
C GLU A 35 -0.22 25.54 0.79
N LYS A 36 0.02 24.61 1.73
CA LYS A 36 1.31 23.90 1.83
C LYS A 36 1.21 22.41 1.55
N ILE A 37 0.13 21.75 1.98
CA ILE A 37 0.09 20.28 2.03
C ILE A 37 -0.65 19.68 0.83
N ARG A 38 -1.78 20.25 0.42
CA ARG A 38 -2.67 19.68 -0.61
C ARG A 38 -1.94 19.39 -1.93
N SER A 39 -1.20 20.36 -2.46
CA SER A 39 -0.49 20.21 -3.74
C SER A 39 0.63 19.16 -3.67
N ILE A 40 1.33 19.10 -2.52
CA ILE A 40 2.38 18.11 -2.27
C ILE A 40 1.77 16.70 -2.14
N LEU A 41 0.64 16.56 -1.43
CA LEU A 41 -0.05 15.28 -1.32
C LEU A 41 -0.61 14.82 -2.67
N PHE A 42 -1.20 15.73 -3.44
CA PHE A 42 -1.67 15.43 -4.78
C PHE A 42 -0.54 14.89 -5.67
N SER A 43 0.52 15.67 -5.85
CA SER A 43 1.64 15.29 -6.70
C SER A 43 2.33 14.02 -6.20
N GLY A 44 2.60 13.92 -4.90
CA GLY A 44 3.26 12.76 -4.29
C GLY A 44 2.46 11.46 -4.48
N LEU A 45 1.15 11.49 -4.21
CA LEU A 45 0.28 10.31 -4.36
C LEU A 45 0.10 9.92 -5.84
N LEU A 46 -0.01 10.90 -6.74
CA LEU A 46 -0.10 10.65 -8.17
C LEU A 46 1.17 9.98 -8.72
N THR A 47 2.34 10.51 -8.35
CA THR A 47 3.64 9.98 -8.75
C THR A 47 3.82 8.57 -8.25
N VAL A 48 3.54 8.34 -6.96
CA VAL A 48 3.60 7.02 -6.33
C VAL A 48 2.67 6.03 -7.03
N GLY A 49 1.40 6.39 -7.25
CA GLY A 49 0.43 5.52 -7.89
C GLY A 49 0.83 5.15 -9.31
N SER A 50 1.32 6.13 -10.07
CA SER A 50 1.79 5.93 -11.45
C SER A 50 3.04 5.05 -11.50
N PHE A 51 3.98 5.26 -10.58
CA PHE A 51 5.19 4.44 -10.46
C PHE A 51 4.86 2.99 -10.10
N LEU A 52 4.00 2.77 -9.09
CA LEU A 52 3.56 1.42 -8.71
C LEU A 52 2.80 0.72 -9.83
N LEU A 53 1.99 1.46 -10.61
CA LEU A 53 1.29 0.92 -11.78
C LEU A 53 2.28 0.44 -12.84
N SER A 54 3.29 1.27 -13.16
CA SER A 54 4.36 0.91 -14.11
C SER A 54 5.14 -0.33 -13.64
N LEU A 55 5.47 -0.40 -12.34
CA LEU A 55 6.20 -1.52 -11.77
C LEU A 55 5.37 -2.80 -11.60
N LYS A 56 4.04 -2.72 -11.53
CA LYS A 56 3.19 -3.86 -11.18
C LYS A 56 3.44 -5.09 -12.03
N VAL A 57 3.48 -4.92 -13.35
CA VAL A 57 3.68 -6.05 -14.26
C VAL A 57 5.09 -6.61 -14.10
N PHE A 58 6.10 -5.73 -14.02
CA PHE A 58 7.48 -6.13 -13.82
C PHE A 58 7.69 -6.94 -12.54
N ILE A 59 7.19 -6.44 -11.41
CA ILE A 59 7.25 -7.12 -10.11
C ILE A 59 6.58 -8.49 -10.20
N VAL A 60 5.34 -8.57 -10.68
CA VAL A 60 4.60 -9.85 -10.73
C VAL A 60 5.27 -10.88 -11.61
N VAL A 61 5.76 -10.49 -12.80
CA VAL A 61 6.46 -11.39 -13.72
C VAL A 61 7.80 -11.83 -13.15
N LYS A 62 8.62 -10.90 -12.65
CA LYS A 62 9.94 -11.23 -12.09
C LYS A 62 9.86 -12.10 -10.85
N PHE A 63 8.90 -11.82 -9.96
CA PHE A 63 8.69 -12.70 -8.81
C PHE A 63 8.27 -14.09 -9.26
N LYS A 64 7.31 -14.21 -10.18
CA LYS A 64 6.88 -15.51 -10.71
C LYS A 64 8.08 -16.30 -11.27
N GLU A 65 8.83 -15.72 -12.19
CA GLU A 65 9.93 -16.39 -12.89
C GLU A 65 11.10 -16.74 -11.97
N ASN A 66 11.54 -15.81 -11.12
CA ASN A 66 12.79 -15.97 -10.38
C ASN A 66 12.59 -16.64 -9.01
N VAL A 67 11.43 -16.45 -8.39
CA VAL A 67 11.16 -16.96 -7.04
C VAL A 67 10.26 -18.20 -7.08
N PHE A 68 9.10 -18.10 -7.72
CA PHE A 68 8.07 -19.14 -7.62
C PHE A 68 8.26 -20.31 -8.59
N ASP A 69 8.83 -20.06 -9.77
CA ASP A 69 9.14 -21.12 -10.74
C ASP A 69 10.48 -21.82 -10.42
N SER A 70 11.22 -21.38 -9.38
CA SER A 70 12.45 -22.03 -8.91
C SER A 70 12.20 -23.43 -8.33
N GLU A 71 13.11 -24.37 -8.61
CA GLU A 71 13.03 -25.74 -8.08
C GLU A 71 13.06 -25.79 -6.54
N SER A 72 13.78 -24.84 -5.93
CA SER A 72 13.85 -24.68 -4.47
C SER A 72 12.50 -24.30 -3.84
N TYR A 73 11.73 -23.41 -4.48
CA TYR A 73 10.39 -23.09 -4.01
C TYR A 73 9.42 -24.27 -4.20
N LYS A 74 9.55 -25.01 -5.33
CA LYS A 74 8.72 -26.19 -5.60
C LYS A 74 8.93 -27.30 -4.56
N SER A 75 10.17 -27.55 -4.14
CA SER A 75 10.48 -28.58 -3.12
C SER A 75 9.90 -28.21 -1.75
N LYS A 76 10.10 -26.97 -1.27
CA LYS A 76 9.49 -26.49 -0.02
C LYS A 76 7.96 -26.49 -0.07
N LEU A 77 7.39 -26.13 -1.22
CA LEU A 77 5.94 -26.20 -1.39
C LEU A 77 5.44 -27.64 -1.34
N ALA A 78 6.16 -28.59 -1.95
CA ALA A 78 5.82 -30.00 -1.88
C ALA A 78 5.86 -30.52 -0.45
N GLU A 79 6.85 -30.12 0.35
CA GLU A 79 6.92 -30.43 1.79
C GLU A 79 5.76 -29.81 2.58
N ARG A 80 5.46 -28.53 2.36
CA ARG A 80 4.33 -27.87 3.04
C ARG A 80 2.98 -28.44 2.60
N ARG A 81 2.86 -28.94 1.37
CA ARG A 81 1.65 -29.61 0.87
C ARG A 81 1.39 -30.96 1.54
N LYS A 82 2.43 -31.65 2.04
CA LYS A 82 2.25 -32.86 2.86
C LYS A 82 1.47 -32.57 4.13
N ILE A 83 1.60 -31.35 4.68
CA ILE A 83 0.90 -30.89 5.89
C ILE A 83 -0.45 -30.24 5.53
N ASN A 84 -0.49 -29.48 4.43
CA ASN A 84 -1.72 -28.82 3.97
C ASN A 84 -1.88 -28.94 2.44
N PRO A 85 -2.68 -29.92 1.96
CA PRO A 85 -2.80 -30.22 0.53
C PRO A 85 -3.33 -29.06 -0.32
N ASN A 86 -4.08 -28.14 0.29
CA ASN A 86 -4.75 -27.03 -0.39
C ASN A 86 -3.83 -25.80 -0.61
N LEU A 87 -2.52 -25.92 -0.38
CA LEU A 87 -1.61 -24.79 -0.57
C LEU A 87 -1.42 -24.44 -2.05
N SER A 88 -1.88 -23.25 -2.43
CA SER A 88 -1.76 -22.72 -3.78
C SER A 88 -0.32 -22.31 -4.10
N HIS A 89 0.22 -22.81 -5.21
CA HIS A 89 1.61 -22.57 -5.62
C HIS A 89 1.90 -21.07 -5.85
N TYR A 90 1.01 -20.39 -6.58
CA TYR A 90 1.09 -18.96 -6.84
C TYR A 90 0.30 -18.10 -5.84
N GLY A 91 -0.11 -18.66 -4.70
CA GLY A 91 -0.87 -17.95 -3.68
C GLY A 91 -0.22 -16.64 -3.21
N PRO A 92 1.08 -16.64 -2.85
CA PRO A 92 1.77 -15.43 -2.41
C PRO A 92 1.89 -14.36 -3.50
N VAL A 93 2.22 -14.72 -4.75
CA VAL A 93 2.25 -13.78 -5.90
C VAL A 93 0.87 -13.18 -6.15
N ARG A 94 -0.17 -14.01 -6.10
CA ARG A 94 -1.54 -13.55 -6.31
C ARG A 94 -1.98 -12.58 -5.22
N ASN A 95 -1.55 -12.79 -3.98
CA ASN A 95 -1.78 -11.86 -2.88
C ASN A 95 -0.99 -10.56 -3.06
N LEU A 96 0.28 -10.63 -3.44
CA LEU A 96 1.09 -9.45 -3.77
C LEU A 96 0.43 -8.62 -4.87
N SER A 97 0.00 -9.24 -5.97
CA SER A 97 -0.67 -8.55 -7.08
C SER A 97 -1.96 -7.86 -6.65
N LYS A 98 -2.77 -8.48 -5.77
CA LYS A 98 -4.00 -7.88 -5.22
C LYS A 98 -3.68 -6.69 -4.32
N VAL A 99 -2.74 -6.83 -3.39
CA VAL A 99 -2.35 -5.74 -2.48
C VAL A 99 -1.76 -4.57 -3.26
N LEU A 100 -0.92 -4.86 -4.26
CA LEU A 100 -0.34 -3.86 -5.14
C LEU A 100 -1.40 -3.11 -5.93
N PHE A 101 -2.42 -3.82 -6.46
CA PHE A 101 -3.56 -3.18 -7.12
C PHE A 101 -4.34 -2.27 -6.18
N ILE A 102 -4.67 -2.73 -4.97
CA ILE A 102 -5.38 -1.91 -3.97
C ILE A 102 -4.55 -0.67 -3.61
N ALA A 103 -3.23 -0.81 -3.44
CA ALA A 103 -2.35 0.31 -3.16
C ALA A 103 -2.37 1.34 -4.30
N ILE A 104 -2.19 0.91 -5.56
CA ILE A 104 -2.25 1.79 -6.74
C ILE A 104 -3.59 2.53 -6.80
N THR A 105 -4.69 1.79 -6.75
CA THR A 105 -6.03 2.40 -6.81
C THR A 105 -6.25 3.36 -5.65
N SER A 106 -5.83 2.99 -4.44
CA SER A 106 -5.94 3.87 -3.26
C SER A 106 -5.13 5.15 -3.41
N SER A 107 -3.90 5.10 -3.96
CA SER A 107 -3.08 6.29 -4.18
C SER A 107 -3.65 7.20 -5.27
N LEU A 108 -4.18 6.63 -6.35
CA LEU A 108 -4.80 7.42 -7.43
C LEU A 108 -6.12 8.06 -6.97
N CYS A 109 -6.96 7.31 -6.24
CA CYS A 109 -8.18 7.85 -5.64
C CYS A 109 -7.87 8.92 -4.58
N ALA A 110 -6.87 8.68 -3.72
CA ALA A 110 -6.45 9.67 -2.72
C ALA A 110 -5.91 10.94 -3.39
N SER A 111 -5.11 10.81 -4.45
CA SER A 111 -4.66 11.94 -5.26
C SER A 111 -5.84 12.70 -5.87
N ALA A 112 -6.76 12.01 -6.55
CA ALA A 112 -7.94 12.64 -7.15
C ALA A 112 -8.81 13.34 -6.09
N SER A 113 -8.92 12.79 -4.89
CA SER A 113 -9.63 13.42 -3.76
C SER A 113 -9.01 14.76 -3.33
N GLN A 114 -7.67 14.92 -3.43
CA GLN A 114 -7.00 16.17 -3.05
C GLN A 114 -7.42 17.35 -3.95
N VAL A 115 -7.66 17.09 -5.24
CA VAL A 115 -8.04 18.11 -6.23
C VAL A 115 -9.55 18.21 -6.47
N THR A 116 -10.35 17.39 -5.79
CA THR A 116 -11.83 17.44 -5.87
C THR A 116 -12.41 17.86 -4.54
N ILE A 117 -12.34 16.98 -3.53
CA ILE A 117 -12.85 17.23 -2.18
C ILE A 117 -11.97 18.26 -1.46
N GLY A 118 -10.66 18.22 -1.68
CA GLY A 118 -9.70 19.11 -1.02
C GLY A 118 -9.75 20.59 -1.43
N LEU A 119 -10.62 20.98 -2.37
CA LEU A 119 -10.90 22.40 -2.68
C LEU A 119 -11.95 23.01 -1.76
N ILE A 120 -12.75 22.18 -1.09
CA ILE A 120 -13.79 22.65 -0.19
C ILE A 120 -13.10 23.07 1.12
N PRO A 121 -13.18 24.35 1.53
CA PRO A 121 -12.48 24.88 2.71
C PRO A 121 -13.22 24.51 4.01
N GLU A 122 -13.54 23.24 4.17
CA GLU A 122 -14.30 22.70 5.29
C GLU A 122 -13.47 21.69 6.09
N TRP A 123 -13.71 21.63 7.40
CA TRP A 123 -12.95 20.76 8.30
C TRP A 123 -13.11 19.28 7.95
N TRP A 124 -14.32 18.86 7.57
CA TRP A 124 -14.60 17.48 7.18
C TRP A 124 -13.89 17.10 5.87
N ALA A 125 -13.74 18.04 4.93
CA ALA A 125 -13.06 17.81 3.66
C ALA A 125 -11.56 17.56 3.88
N LEU A 126 -10.93 18.34 4.76
CA LEU A 126 -9.56 18.12 5.21
C LEU A 126 -9.37 16.73 5.81
N LEU A 127 -10.26 16.32 6.73
CA LEU A 127 -10.16 15.01 7.39
C LEU A 127 -10.28 13.86 6.39
N ILE A 128 -11.17 13.95 5.41
CA ILE A 128 -11.31 12.93 4.37
C ILE A 128 -10.04 12.86 3.51
N CYS A 129 -9.52 14.01 3.04
CA CYS A 129 -8.33 14.06 2.20
C CYS A 129 -7.08 13.54 2.91
N VAL A 130 -6.86 13.93 4.17
CA VAL A 130 -5.75 13.44 5.00
C VAL A 130 -5.93 11.95 5.30
N GLY A 131 -7.16 11.51 5.57
CA GLY A 131 -7.47 10.10 5.84
C GLY A 131 -7.19 9.19 4.66
N LEU A 132 -7.61 9.60 3.47
CA LEU A 132 -7.32 8.88 2.22
C LEU A 132 -5.82 8.85 1.91
N ALA A 133 -5.12 9.97 2.12
CA ALA A 133 -3.68 10.04 1.96
C ALA A 133 -2.95 9.11 2.94
N ALA A 134 -3.34 9.10 4.22
CA ALA A 134 -2.79 8.22 5.24
C ALA A 134 -3.03 6.74 4.89
N PHE A 135 -4.25 6.39 4.48
CA PHE A 135 -4.58 5.03 4.05
C PHE A 135 -3.72 4.58 2.85
N ALA A 136 -3.59 5.42 1.82
CA ALA A 136 -2.74 5.13 0.66
C ALA A 136 -1.26 4.97 1.07
N GLY A 137 -0.76 5.82 1.97
CA GLY A 137 0.59 5.74 2.51
C GLY A 137 0.85 4.43 3.27
N VAL A 138 -0.08 4.00 4.12
CA VAL A 138 0.06 2.72 4.85
C VAL A 138 -0.02 1.53 3.88
N MET A 139 -0.89 1.58 2.87
CA MET A 139 -0.95 0.54 1.83
C MET A 139 0.37 0.41 1.07
N LEU A 140 1.02 1.53 0.77
CA LEU A 140 2.34 1.53 0.16
C LEU A 140 3.39 0.87 1.06
N LEU A 141 3.40 1.19 2.36
CA LEU A 141 4.32 0.55 3.30
C LEU A 141 4.10 -0.97 3.36
N LEU A 142 2.85 -1.43 3.33
CA LEU A 142 2.54 -2.85 3.30
C LEU A 142 3.04 -3.53 2.02
N VAL A 143 2.91 -2.87 0.86
CA VAL A 143 3.48 -3.35 -0.40
C VAL A 143 5.00 -3.51 -0.27
N LEU A 144 5.69 -2.48 0.25
CA LEU A 144 7.15 -2.52 0.42
C LEU A 144 7.59 -3.64 1.35
N LEU A 145 6.91 -3.83 2.48
CA LEU A 145 7.20 -4.92 3.41
C LEU A 145 6.97 -6.29 2.76
N LEU A 146 5.89 -6.45 2.00
CA LEU A 146 5.59 -7.72 1.34
C LEU A 146 6.63 -8.06 0.26
N ILE A 147 7.05 -7.07 -0.54
CA ILE A 147 8.14 -7.23 -1.51
C ILE A 147 9.43 -7.60 -0.79
N ARG A 148 9.77 -6.93 0.32
CA ARG A 148 10.97 -7.22 1.11
C ARG A 148 10.97 -8.64 1.66
N THR A 149 9.85 -9.13 2.17
CA THR A 149 9.75 -10.50 2.69
C THR A 149 9.97 -11.52 1.57
N ILE A 150 9.32 -11.36 0.42
CA ILE A 150 9.48 -12.30 -0.70
C ILE A 150 10.90 -12.25 -1.27
N LEU A 151 11.51 -11.06 -1.35
CA LEU A 151 12.88 -10.90 -1.82
C LEU A 151 13.91 -11.48 -0.83
N LYS A 152 13.71 -11.27 0.48
CA LYS A 152 14.56 -11.87 1.52
C LYS A 152 14.48 -13.38 1.46
N ASP A 153 13.26 -13.93 1.39
CA ASP A 153 13.08 -15.36 1.22
C ASP A 153 13.87 -15.81 -0.01
N TRP A 154 13.72 -15.18 -1.17
CA TRP A 154 14.48 -15.56 -2.37
C TRP A 154 16.01 -15.46 -2.23
N LEU A 155 16.54 -14.37 -1.68
CA LEU A 155 17.98 -14.14 -1.53
C LEU A 155 18.62 -15.14 -0.57
N ASP A 156 17.97 -15.43 0.56
CA ASP A 156 18.43 -16.41 1.54
C ASP A 156 18.56 -17.83 0.92
N HIS A 157 17.96 -18.11 -0.24
CA HIS A 157 18.18 -19.36 -0.98
C HIS A 157 19.31 -19.30 -2.01
N MET A 158 19.67 -18.12 -2.51
CA MET A 158 20.74 -17.98 -3.50
C MET A 158 22.13 -18.04 -2.84
N GLU A 159 22.20 -17.78 -1.53
CA GLU A 159 23.42 -17.83 -0.72
C GLU A 159 23.72 -19.22 -0.13
N VAL A 160 22.90 -20.24 -0.42
CA VAL A 160 23.05 -21.65 0.01
C VAL A 160 23.33 -22.54 -1.19
#